data_AF-A0A9K3KM61-F1
#
_entry.id   AF-A0A9K3KM61-F1
#
_cell.length_a   1.000
_cell.length_b   1.000
_cell.length_c   1.000
_cell.angle_alpha   90.00
_cell.angle_beta   90.00
_cell.angle_gamma   90.00
#
_symmetry.space_group_name_H-M   'P 1'
#
loop_
_entity.id
_entity.type
_entity.pdbx_description
1 polymer ?
#
loop_
_entity_poly.entity_id
_entity_poly.type
_entity_poly.pdbx_seq_one_letter_code
_entity_poly.pdbx_strand_id
1 'polypeptide(L)'
;MSSTVDLLPANLQNSLNEIIERANFSGAEIRVILLSTAEGVPLGRAYSKEDRNNPNLNEDVLSNIESTWAPASKQFPLLNMGKEVKMVTAIYDQRTIIHVYQAPIVVTILVGGATANLGAVRSTAVPLLKQVLEPLCTTLLDSLAPVDSSDAGPAGVIPYQQQGYYQ
;
A
#
# COMPACT_ATOMS: atom_id res chain seq x y z
N MET A 1 -2.71 25.26 -5.60
CA MET A 1 -2.28 23.97 -6.19
C MET A 1 -2.90 22.89 -5.35
N SER A 2 -3.80 22.09 -5.92
CA SER A 2 -4.58 21.08 -5.21
C SER A 2 -3.70 19.86 -4.92
N SER A 3 -3.30 19.65 -3.68
CA SER A 3 -2.56 18.45 -3.24
C SER A 3 -3.45 17.22 -3.44
N THR A 4 -3.07 16.36 -4.37
CA THR A 4 -3.96 15.39 -5.01
C THR A 4 -4.17 14.10 -4.19
N VAL A 5 -3.84 14.08 -2.89
CA VAL A 5 -3.76 12.83 -2.09
C VAL A 5 -4.51 12.87 -0.75
N ASP A 6 -5.44 13.81 -0.57
CA ASP A 6 -6.48 13.69 0.49
C ASP A 6 -7.66 12.81 0.00
N LEU A 7 -7.34 11.65 -0.60
CA LEU A 7 -8.35 10.70 -1.12
C LEU A 7 -8.79 9.67 -0.07
N LEU A 8 -8.12 9.64 1.09
CA LEU A 8 -8.49 8.72 2.15
C LEU A 8 -9.75 9.19 2.88
N PRO A 9 -10.69 8.29 3.19
CA PRO A 9 -11.80 8.58 4.08
C PRO A 9 -11.31 9.20 5.40
N ALA A 10 -12.01 10.21 5.91
CA ALA A 10 -11.57 10.97 7.09
C ALA A 10 -11.32 10.09 8.33
N ASN A 11 -12.11 9.03 8.51
CA ASN A 11 -11.93 8.06 9.60
C ASN A 11 -10.60 7.29 9.46
N LEU A 12 -10.23 6.89 8.25
CA LEU A 12 -8.96 6.24 7.98
C LEU A 12 -7.81 7.22 8.19
N GLN A 13 -7.93 8.45 7.68
CA GLN A 13 -6.93 9.50 7.88
C GLN A 13 -6.68 9.76 9.38
N ASN A 14 -7.74 9.88 10.18
CA ASN A 14 -7.63 10.08 11.62
C ASN A 14 -6.94 8.89 12.30
N SER A 15 -7.31 7.66 11.94
CA SER A 15 -6.69 6.44 12.48
C SER A 15 -5.18 6.38 12.17
N LEU A 16 -4.78 6.74 10.95
CA LEU A 16 -3.36 6.80 10.57
C LEU A 16 -2.61 7.87 11.36
N ASN A 17 -3.21 9.05 11.55
CA ASN A 17 -2.61 10.12 12.34
C ASN A 17 -2.43 9.70 13.82
N GLU A 18 -3.43 9.03 14.41
CA GLU A 18 -3.33 8.50 15.79
C GLU A 18 -2.23 7.43 15.91
N ILE A 19 -2.06 6.57 14.90
CA ILE A 19 -0.97 5.60 14.87
C ILE A 19 0.40 6.29 14.86
N ILE A 20 0.56 7.34 14.03
CA ILE A 20 1.79 8.13 13.97
C ILE A 20 2.07 8.75 15.35
N GLU A 21 1.09 9.41 15.96
CA GLU A 21 1.23 10.03 17.27
C GLU A 21 1.61 9.03 18.36
N ARG A 22 0.94 7.88 18.41
CA ARG A 22 1.20 6.84 19.41
C ARG A 22 2.60 6.23 19.26
N ALA A 23 3.04 5.98 18.03
CA ALA A 23 4.38 5.47 17.79
C ALA A 23 5.43 6.54 18.13
N ASN A 24 5.20 7.79 17.74
CA ASN A 24 6.13 8.89 17.97
C ASN A 24 6.27 9.23 19.46
N PHE A 25 5.22 9.04 20.27
CA PHE A 25 5.32 9.12 21.73
C PHE A 25 6.39 8.18 22.31
N SER A 26 6.66 7.05 21.64
CA SER A 26 7.70 6.08 22.02
C SER A 26 9.05 6.32 21.31
N GLY A 27 9.23 7.48 20.68
CA GLY A 27 10.45 7.86 19.97
C GLY A 27 10.58 7.25 18.57
N ALA A 28 9.48 6.79 17.95
CA ALA A 28 9.54 6.17 16.63
C ALA A 28 9.97 7.13 15.50
N GLU A 29 9.77 8.44 15.67
CA GLU A 29 10.09 9.48 14.68
C GLU A 29 9.50 9.21 13.27
N ILE A 30 8.30 8.64 13.18
CA ILE A 30 7.56 8.49 11.92
C ILE A 30 7.25 9.88 11.37
N ARG A 31 7.66 10.11 10.12
CA ARG A 31 7.45 11.37 9.39
C ARG A 31 6.30 11.28 8.41
N VAL A 32 6.17 10.15 7.72
CA VAL A 32 5.04 9.90 6.82
C VAL A 32 4.78 8.39 6.68
N ILE A 33 3.50 8.03 6.58
CA ILE A 33 3.01 6.72 6.18
C ILE A 33 2.43 6.87 4.77
N LEU A 34 2.90 6.02 3.86
CA LEU A 34 2.49 5.97 2.47
C LEU A 34 1.75 4.66 2.23
N LEU A 35 0.59 4.72 1.59
CA LEU A 35 -0.19 3.56 1.19
C LEU A 35 -0.14 3.46 -0.33
N SER A 36 0.32 2.32 -0.84
CA SER A 36 0.34 2.04 -2.27
C SER A 36 -0.14 0.64 -2.58
N THR A 37 -0.50 0.36 -3.82
CA THR A 37 -0.68 -1.03 -4.28
C THR A 37 0.67 -1.76 -4.32
N ALA A 38 0.65 -3.08 -4.43
CA ALA A 38 1.85 -3.89 -4.64
C ALA A 38 2.63 -3.53 -5.93
N GLU A 39 1.98 -2.89 -6.89
CA GLU A 39 2.60 -2.40 -8.13
C GLU A 39 3.13 -0.95 -8.01
N GLY A 40 3.04 -0.34 -6.82
CA GLY A 40 3.60 0.98 -6.56
C GLY A 40 2.69 2.16 -6.90
N VAL A 41 1.39 1.92 -7.09
CA VAL A 41 0.41 2.99 -7.34
C VAL A 41 -0.01 3.62 -6.00
N PRO A 42 0.17 4.94 -5.80
CA PRO A 42 -0.23 5.61 -4.56
C PRO A 42 -1.74 5.54 -4.32
N LEU A 43 -2.13 5.27 -3.08
CA LEU A 43 -3.53 5.20 -2.61
C LEU A 43 -3.85 6.31 -1.62
N GLY A 44 -2.88 6.71 -0.79
CA GLY A 44 -3.08 7.74 0.23
C GLY A 44 -1.90 7.87 1.17
N ARG A 45 -1.84 8.99 1.90
CA ARG A 45 -0.69 9.33 2.75
C ARG A 45 -1.12 9.96 4.06
N ALA A 46 -0.35 9.74 5.11
CA ALA A 46 -0.53 10.38 6.41
C ALA A 46 0.80 10.94 6.91
N TYR A 47 0.82 12.21 7.26
CA TYR A 47 2.03 12.94 7.67
C TYR A 47 2.05 13.15 9.18
N SER A 48 3.24 13.18 9.77
CA SER A 48 3.42 13.75 11.10
C SER A 48 3.02 15.24 11.10
N LYS A 49 2.74 15.79 12.27
CA LYS A 49 2.38 17.20 12.40
C LYS A 49 3.52 18.12 11.95
N GLU A 50 4.75 17.70 12.21
CA GLU A 50 5.97 18.43 11.92
C GLU A 50 6.34 18.39 10.43
N ASP A 51 5.97 17.31 9.72
CA ASP A 51 6.39 17.08 8.34
C ASP A 51 5.32 17.37 7.28
N ARG A 52 4.08 17.68 7.66
CA ARG A 52 2.98 17.94 6.71
C ARG A 52 3.30 18.99 5.64
N ASN A 53 4.12 19.98 5.98
CA ASN A 53 4.54 21.06 5.08
C ASN A 53 6.04 20.99 4.73
N ASN A 54 6.68 19.84 4.92
CA ASN A 54 8.10 19.69 4.67
C ASN A 54 8.38 19.63 3.15
N PRO A 55 9.12 20.60 2.57
CA PRO A 55 9.36 20.65 1.12
C PRO A 55 10.19 19.46 0.60
N ASN A 56 10.91 18.77 1.49
CA ASN A 56 11.69 17.58 1.13
C ASN A 56 10.83 16.32 0.97
N LEU A 57 9.55 16.37 1.37
CA LEU A 57 8.58 15.30 1.21
C LEU A 57 7.55 15.67 0.14
N ASN A 58 8.03 16.04 -1.04
CA ASN A 58 7.15 16.34 -2.17
C ASN A 58 6.60 15.05 -2.81
N GLU A 59 5.52 15.23 -3.58
CA GLU A 59 4.76 14.15 -4.21
C GLU A 59 5.60 13.24 -5.11
N ASP A 60 6.53 13.80 -5.88
CA ASP A 60 7.38 13.03 -6.81
C ASP A 60 8.33 12.11 -6.05
N VAL A 61 8.96 12.64 -4.98
CA VAL A 61 9.87 11.85 -4.13
C VAL A 61 9.12 10.71 -3.45
N LEU A 62 7.95 10.99 -2.87
CA LEU A 62 7.17 9.98 -2.17
C LEU A 62 6.65 8.90 -3.12
N SER A 63 6.17 9.28 -4.31
CA SER A 63 5.72 8.33 -5.34
C SER A 63 6.86 7.44 -5.82
N ASN A 64 8.05 8.00 -6.00
CA ASN A 64 9.24 7.21 -6.33
C ASN A 64 9.55 6.18 -5.24
N ILE A 65 9.49 6.57 -3.96
CA ILE A 65 9.71 5.65 -2.84
C ILE A 65 8.65 4.52 -2.84
N GLU A 66 7.37 4.84 -2.98
CA GLU A 66 6.27 3.86 -3.04
C GLU A 66 6.50 2.83 -4.17
N SER A 67 6.93 3.29 -5.34
CA SER A 67 7.14 2.43 -6.50
C SER A 67 8.28 1.42 -6.35
N THR A 68 9.24 1.65 -5.44
CA THR A 68 10.43 0.79 -5.29
C THR A 68 10.09 -0.63 -4.82
N TRP A 69 8.95 -0.84 -4.16
CA TRP A 69 8.54 -2.16 -3.72
C TRP A 69 8.29 -3.13 -4.89
N ALA A 70 7.67 -2.65 -5.96
CA ALA A 70 7.25 -3.50 -7.08
C ALA A 70 8.43 -4.23 -7.75
N PRO A 71 9.54 -3.56 -8.15
CA PRO A 71 10.71 -4.26 -8.68
C PRO A 71 11.47 -5.02 -7.59
N ALA A 72 11.56 -4.53 -6.35
CA ALA A 72 12.28 -5.21 -5.27
C ALA A 72 11.63 -6.56 -4.91
N SER A 73 10.31 -6.61 -4.82
CA SER A 73 9.56 -7.82 -4.46
C SER A 73 9.72 -8.96 -5.46
N LYS A 74 9.96 -8.63 -6.73
CA LYS A 74 10.26 -9.60 -7.79
C LYS A 74 11.64 -10.26 -7.60
N GLN A 75 12.55 -9.65 -6.83
CA GLN A 75 13.88 -10.20 -6.55
C GLN A 75 13.88 -11.18 -5.37
N PHE A 76 12.96 -11.06 -4.41
CA PHE A 76 12.98 -11.90 -3.19
C PHE A 76 12.94 -13.41 -3.48
N PRO A 77 12.11 -13.91 -4.43
CA PRO A 77 12.13 -15.33 -4.79
C PRO A 77 13.46 -15.77 -5.43
N LEU A 78 14.11 -14.88 -6.19
CA LEU A 78 15.40 -15.16 -6.84
C LEU A 78 16.55 -15.30 -5.82
N LEU A 79 16.40 -14.67 -4.65
CA LEU A 79 17.32 -14.75 -3.52
C LEU A 79 16.98 -15.90 -2.56
N ASN A 80 16.07 -16.82 -2.93
CA ASN A 80 15.56 -17.88 -2.07
C ASN A 80 14.95 -17.37 -0.74
N MET A 81 14.50 -16.11 -0.69
CA MET A 81 13.79 -15.56 0.48
C MET A 81 12.30 -15.95 0.47
N GLY A 82 11.84 -16.65 -0.57
CA GLY A 82 10.47 -17.12 -0.73
C GLY A 82 9.47 -16.01 -1.04
N LYS A 83 8.19 -16.39 -1.11
CA LYS A 83 7.05 -15.45 -1.25
C LYS A 83 6.63 -14.82 0.08
N GLU A 84 7.40 -15.09 1.15
CA GLU A 84 7.03 -14.81 2.53
C GLU A 84 7.59 -13.50 3.06
N VAL A 85 8.39 -12.77 2.28
CA VAL A 85 8.90 -11.46 2.69
C VAL A 85 7.72 -10.50 2.88
N LYS A 86 7.37 -10.25 4.14
CA LYS A 86 6.30 -9.33 4.54
C LYS A 86 6.81 -7.94 4.91
N MET A 87 8.11 -7.79 5.12
CA MET A 87 8.68 -6.53 5.57
C MET A 87 10.11 -6.38 5.06
N VAL A 88 10.44 -5.19 4.59
CA VAL A 88 11.79 -4.79 4.20
C VAL A 88 12.14 -3.48 4.88
N THR A 89 13.34 -3.40 5.44
CA THR A 89 13.85 -2.18 6.07
C THR A 89 15.11 -1.74 5.33
N ALA A 90 15.11 -0.51 4.83
CA ALA A 90 16.26 0.14 4.22
C ALA A 90 16.71 1.30 5.13
N ILE A 91 17.98 1.28 5.55
CA ILE A 91 18.56 2.28 6.45
C ILE A 91 19.55 3.14 5.63
N TYR A 92 19.31 4.44 5.63
CA TYR A 92 20.14 5.47 5.04
C TYR A 92 20.69 6.37 6.15
N ASP A 93 21.72 7.18 5.86
CA ASP A 93 22.43 8.02 6.83
C ASP A 93 21.51 8.88 7.71
N GLN A 94 20.41 9.40 7.14
CA GLN A 94 19.50 10.29 7.85
C GLN A 94 18.08 9.72 7.97
N ARG A 95 17.79 8.54 7.41
CA ARG A 95 16.42 8.07 7.19
C ARG A 95 16.34 6.57 7.23
N THR A 96 15.26 6.05 7.79
CA THR A 96 14.89 4.64 7.63
C THR A 96 13.58 4.54 6.87
N ILE A 97 13.52 3.63 5.90
CA ILE A 97 12.31 3.29 5.15
C ILE A 97 11.93 1.87 5.51
N ILE A 98 10.69 1.66 5.93
CA ILE A 98 10.14 0.34 6.23
C ILE A 98 8.96 0.09 5.30
N HIS A 99 9.10 -0.87 4.40
CA HIS A 99 7.99 -1.38 3.60
C HIS A 99 7.37 -2.57 4.32
N VAL A 100 6.05 -2.58 4.44
CA VAL A 100 5.26 -3.66 5.01
C VAL A 100 4.24 -4.12 3.97
N TYR A 101 4.35 -5.37 3.55
CA TYR A 101 3.42 -5.95 2.60
C TYR A 101 2.22 -6.55 3.32
N GLN A 102 1.05 -6.01 2.98
CA GLN A 102 -0.25 -6.44 3.44
C GLN A 102 -1.17 -6.54 2.22
N ALA A 103 -1.16 -7.70 1.56
CA ALA A 103 -1.79 -7.90 0.28
C ALA A 103 -3.23 -7.35 0.24
N PRO A 104 -3.60 -6.56 -0.78
CA PRO A 104 -2.83 -6.18 -1.98
C PRO A 104 -2.04 -4.86 -1.84
N ILE A 105 -1.92 -4.34 -0.62
CA ILE A 105 -1.35 -3.03 -0.28
C ILE A 105 0.09 -3.19 0.22
N VAL A 106 0.88 -2.14 0.02
CA VAL A 106 2.17 -1.93 0.63
C VAL A 106 2.09 -0.67 1.48
N VAL A 107 2.43 -0.81 2.75
CA VAL A 107 2.53 0.31 3.69
C VAL A 107 3.99 0.68 3.81
N THR A 108 4.34 1.89 3.40
CA THR A 108 5.71 2.40 3.49
C THR A 108 5.80 3.46 4.58
N ILE A 109 6.64 3.22 5.58
CA ILE A 109 6.82 4.10 6.73
C ILE A 109 8.18 4.77 6.59
N LEU A 110 8.18 6.10 6.45
CA LEU A 110 9.39 6.91 6.47
C LEU A 110 9.63 7.38 7.90
N VAL A 111 10.80 7.03 8.40
CA VAL A 111 11.23 7.29 9.76
C VAL A 111 12.37 8.30 9.76
N GLY A 112 12.52 9.00 10.89
CA GLY A 112 13.62 9.88 11.26
C GLY A 112 15.00 9.25 11.20
N GLY A 113 15.95 9.96 11.82
CA GLY A 113 17.38 9.67 11.70
C GLY A 113 17.85 8.52 12.58
N ALA A 114 19.16 8.51 12.86
CA ALA A 114 19.83 7.45 13.61
C ALA A 114 19.29 7.22 15.04
N THR A 115 18.52 8.17 15.60
CA THR A 115 17.94 8.10 16.94
C THR A 115 16.56 7.45 17.00
N ALA A 116 15.95 7.18 15.84
CA ALA A 116 14.58 6.69 15.78
C ALA A 116 14.45 5.26 16.36
N ASN A 117 13.44 5.08 17.22
CA ASN A 117 13.13 3.80 17.82
C ASN A 117 12.38 2.89 16.84
N LEU A 118 13.12 2.16 16.00
CA LEU A 118 12.54 1.19 15.06
C LEU A 118 11.77 0.06 15.76
N GLY A 119 12.11 -0.22 17.02
CA GLY A 119 11.36 -1.14 17.88
C GLY A 119 9.92 -0.69 18.06
N ALA A 120 9.70 0.59 18.39
CA ALA A 120 8.37 1.19 18.51
C ALA A 120 7.57 1.15 17.20
N VAL A 121 8.22 1.37 16.05
CA VAL A 121 7.55 1.23 14.75
C VAL A 121 7.03 -0.21 14.58
N ARG A 122 7.88 -1.21 14.85
CA ARG A 122 7.55 -2.63 14.67
C ARG A 122 6.55 -3.16 15.70
N SER A 123 6.61 -2.70 16.95
CA SER A 123 5.75 -3.19 18.05
C SER A 123 4.43 -2.42 18.17
N THR A 124 4.35 -1.21 17.63
CA THR A 124 3.17 -0.33 17.79
C THR A 124 2.56 0.03 16.45
N ALA A 125 3.30 0.67 15.55
CA ALA A 125 2.72 1.14 14.29
C ALA A 125 2.29 -0.02 13.38
N VAL A 126 3.18 -0.99 13.14
CA VAL A 126 2.90 -2.10 12.21
C VAL A 126 1.67 -2.93 12.60
N PRO A 127 1.49 -3.37 13.87
CA PRO A 127 0.29 -4.11 14.26
C PRO A 127 -1.01 -3.30 14.11
N LEU A 128 -0.99 -2.02 14.48
CA LEU A 128 -2.16 -1.14 14.37
C LEU A 128 -2.51 -0.87 12.91
N LEU A 129 -1.50 -0.65 12.05
CA LEU A 129 -1.71 -0.47 10.61
C LEU A 129 -2.36 -1.71 9.99
N LYS A 130 -1.92 -2.91 10.38
CA LYS A 130 -2.53 -4.15 9.93
C LYS A 130 -4.02 -4.19 10.24
N GLN A 131 -4.38 -3.88 11.48
CA GLN A 131 -5.78 -3.88 11.93
C GLN A 131 -6.61 -2.81 11.21
N VAL A 132 -6.11 -1.57 11.10
CA VAL A 132 -6.84 -0.46 10.50
C VAL A 132 -7.02 -0.63 9.00
N LEU A 133 -6.06 -1.24 8.31
CA LEU A 133 -6.07 -1.42 6.85
C LEU A 133 -6.70 -2.73 6.40
N GLU A 134 -7.02 -3.65 7.32
CA GLU A 134 -7.65 -4.93 6.99
C GLU A 134 -8.94 -4.76 6.17
N PRO A 135 -9.89 -3.88 6.52
CA PRO A 135 -11.10 -3.69 5.72
C PRO A 135 -10.80 -3.24 4.29
N LEU A 136 -9.83 -2.32 4.12
CA LEU A 136 -9.41 -1.83 2.81
C LEU A 136 -8.78 -2.94 1.98
N CYS A 137 -7.95 -3.78 2.60
CA CYS A 137 -7.33 -4.92 1.92
C CYS A 137 -8.38 -5.92 1.44
N THR A 138 -9.36 -6.25 2.28
CA THR A 138 -10.46 -7.16 1.93
C THR A 138 -11.27 -6.59 0.76
N THR A 139 -11.69 -5.32 0.83
CA THR A 139 -12.44 -4.69 -0.27
C THR A 139 -11.67 -4.70 -1.59
N LEU A 140 -10.36 -4.43 -1.56
CA LEU A 140 -9.54 -4.47 -2.77
C LEU A 140 -9.39 -5.90 -3.31
N LEU A 141 -9.24 -6.91 -2.45
CA LEU A 141 -9.19 -8.30 -2.89
C LEU A 141 -10.51 -8.75 -3.50
N ASP A 142 -11.64 -8.40 -2.89
CA ASP A 142 -12.97 -8.71 -3.40
C ASP A 142 -13.22 -8.03 -4.75
N SER A 143 -12.76 -6.78 -4.92
CA SER A 143 -12.85 -6.06 -6.19
C SER A 143 -11.95 -6.65 -7.29
N LEU A 144 -10.90 -7.39 -6.91
CA LEU A 144 -9.98 -8.04 -7.84
C LEU A 144 -10.35 -9.50 -8.11
N ALA A 145 -11.31 -10.05 -7.37
CA ALA A 145 -11.82 -11.39 -7.60
C ALA A 145 -12.43 -11.46 -9.01
N PRO A 146 -12.15 -12.53 -9.78
CA PRO A 146 -12.83 -12.74 -11.04
C PRO A 146 -14.34 -12.76 -10.78
N VAL A 147 -15.11 -11.96 -11.53
CA VAL A 147 -16.56 -12.12 -11.54
C VAL A 147 -16.80 -13.48 -12.19
N ASP A 148 -17.18 -14.48 -11.40
CA ASP A 148 -17.59 -15.77 -11.93
C ASP A 148 -18.72 -15.52 -12.93
N SER A 149 -18.40 -15.64 -14.22
CA SER A 149 -19.36 -15.61 -15.31
C SER A 149 -20.13 -16.94 -15.35
N SER A 150 -20.65 -17.38 -14.21
CA SER A 150 -21.52 -18.56 -14.09
C SER A 150 -23.00 -18.20 -14.08
N ASP A 151 -23.35 -16.93 -14.30
CA ASP A 151 -24.74 -16.48 -14.50
C ASP A 151 -25.11 -16.38 -16.00
N ALA A 152 -24.56 -17.29 -16.81
CA ALA A 152 -25.17 -17.65 -18.08
C ALA A 152 -26.39 -18.53 -17.77
N GLY A 153 -27.56 -17.89 -17.66
CA GLY A 153 -28.86 -18.56 -17.69
C GLY A 153 -28.99 -19.55 -18.87
N PRO A 154 -29.98 -20.46 -18.82
CA PRO A 154 -29.96 -21.69 -19.59
C PRO A 154 -30.02 -21.41 -21.09
N ALA A 155 -29.04 -21.99 -21.81
CA ALA A 155 -29.05 -22.37 -23.22
C ALA A 155 -30.13 -21.68 -24.09
N GLY A 156 -29.86 -20.45 -24.51
CA GLY A 156 -30.48 -19.87 -25.69
C GLY A 156 -30.01 -20.64 -26.92
N VAL A 157 -30.86 -21.53 -27.42
CA VAL A 157 -30.70 -22.21 -28.71
C VAL A 157 -30.57 -21.15 -29.82
N ILE A 158 -29.41 -21.07 -30.45
CA ILE A 158 -29.21 -20.28 -31.67
C ILE A 158 -29.43 -21.23 -32.86
N PRO A 159 -30.53 -21.11 -33.65
CA PRO A 159 -30.64 -21.86 -34.88
C PRO A 159 -29.70 -21.25 -35.92
N TYR A 160 -28.73 -22.03 -36.40
CA TYR A 160 -27.96 -21.68 -37.60
C TYR A 160 -28.91 -21.59 -38.79
N GLN A 161 -29.11 -20.38 -39.32
CA GLN A 161 -29.66 -20.21 -40.67
C GLN A 161 -28.60 -20.62 -41.69
N GLN A 162 -28.83 -21.74 -42.38
CA GLN A 162 -28.15 -22.00 -43.65
C GLN A 162 -28.79 -21.12 -44.74
N GLN A 163 -28.02 -20.15 -45.24
CA GLN A 163 -28.28 -19.49 -46.52
C GLN A 163 -27.02 -19.56 -47.37
N GLY A 164 -27.17 -20.02 -48.62
CA GLY A 164 -26.36 -19.55 -49.74
C GLY A 164 -25.46 -20.57 -50.45
N TYR A 165 -26.06 -21.29 -51.39
CA TYR A 165 -25.59 -21.56 -52.76
C TYR A 165 -24.14 -21.19 -53.16
N TYR A 166 -23.45 -22.17 -53.75
CA TYR A 166 -22.65 -21.94 -54.96
C TYR A 166 -23.08 -22.92 -56.05
N GLN A 167 -23.12 -22.38 -57.26
CA GLN A 167 -23.53 -22.99 -58.54
C GLN A 167 -22.65 -24.16 -58.98
#